data_AF-A0AAW2SKW3-F1
#
_entry.id   AF-A0AAW2SKW3-F1
#
_cell.length_a   1.000
_cell.length_b   1.000
_cell.length_c   1.000
_cell.angle_alpha   90.00
_cell.angle_beta   90.00
_cell.angle_gamma   90.00
#
_symmetry.space_group_name_H-M   'P 1'
#
loop_
_entity.id
_entity.type
_entity.pdbx_description
1 polymer ?
#
loop_
_entity_poly.entity_id
_entity_poly.type
_entity_poly.pdbx_seq_one_letter_code
_entity_poly.pdbx_strand_id
1 'polypeptide(L)'
;MASSSTTIPEVSGGIGSRNETLNSRIQILDHPRMVMISAPLNSINWLSWSRSVRITLEGRDKFGYTDGTCVKPTEGSAELHQWRITDLTVRTWISNTISKDIVNAYLYFALARSLWLELEAHYDECDGPLLYKIKCEINSMS
;
A
#
# COMPACT_ATOMS: atom_id res chain seq x y z
N MET A 1 -29.43 22.51 -61.98
CA MET A 1 -30.08 21.49 -61.13
C MET A 1 -28.98 20.62 -60.54
N ALA A 2 -29.11 20.30 -59.25
CA ALA A 2 -28.18 19.58 -58.37
C ALA A 2 -27.67 18.25 -58.99
N SER A 3 -26.48 17.73 -58.66
CA SER A 3 -26.20 17.17 -57.33
C SER A 3 -24.71 17.07 -57.01
N SER A 4 -24.36 17.51 -55.80
CA SER A 4 -23.10 17.22 -55.12
C SER A 4 -23.10 15.80 -54.55
N SER A 5 -21.98 15.09 -54.62
CA SER A 5 -21.72 13.90 -53.79
C SER A 5 -20.45 14.16 -52.98
N THR A 6 -20.63 14.30 -51.68
CA THR A 6 -19.56 14.50 -50.69
C THR A 6 -19.19 13.15 -50.10
N THR A 7 -17.95 12.70 -50.35
CA THR A 7 -17.34 11.55 -49.65
C THR A 7 -16.73 12.05 -48.33
N ILE A 8 -17.16 11.46 -47.21
CA ILE A 8 -16.61 11.69 -45.86
C ILE A 8 -15.36 10.82 -45.67
N PRO A 9 -14.25 11.32 -45.10
CA PRO A 9 -13.15 10.44 -44.71
C PRO A 9 -13.45 9.75 -43.37
N GLU A 10 -13.22 8.45 -43.36
CA GLU A 10 -13.31 7.55 -42.22
C GLU A 10 -12.23 7.91 -41.17
N VAL A 11 -12.65 8.26 -39.96
CA VAL A 11 -11.73 8.42 -38.82
C VAL A 11 -11.45 7.02 -38.24
N SER A 12 -10.32 6.44 -38.63
CA SER A 12 -9.77 5.27 -37.96
C SER A 12 -9.32 5.69 -36.55
N GLY A 13 -10.19 5.47 -35.56
CA GLY A 13 -9.91 5.70 -34.15
C GLY A 13 -8.88 4.70 -33.63
N GLY A 14 -7.71 5.20 -33.26
CA GLY A 14 -6.64 4.44 -32.64
C GLY A 14 -7.06 3.88 -31.26
N ILE A 15 -7.12 2.55 -31.16
CA ILE A 15 -7.35 1.80 -29.92
C ILE A 15 -6.04 1.69 -29.08
N GLY A 16 -4.97 2.39 -29.45
CA GLY A 16 -3.62 2.21 -28.86
C GLY A 16 -3.25 3.08 -27.65
N SER A 17 -4.06 4.05 -27.22
CA SER A 17 -3.58 5.08 -26.26
C SER A 17 -3.99 4.84 -24.80
N ARG A 18 -5.03 4.03 -24.56
CA ARG A 18 -5.69 3.98 -23.24
C ARG A 18 -5.03 3.01 -22.25
N ASN A 19 -4.35 1.98 -22.74
CA ASN A 19 -3.62 0.99 -21.95
C ASN A 19 -2.24 1.51 -21.50
N GLU A 20 -1.50 2.21 -22.36
CA GLU A 20 -0.22 2.84 -21.99
C GLU A 20 -0.39 3.95 -20.94
N THR A 21 -1.49 4.69 -21.01
CA THR A 21 -1.79 5.77 -20.06
C THR A 21 -2.17 5.24 -18.67
N LEU A 22 -2.82 4.06 -18.59
CA LEU A 22 -3.13 3.41 -17.31
C LEU A 22 -1.89 2.76 -16.71
N ASN A 23 -1.06 2.10 -17.52
CA ASN A 23 0.21 1.52 -17.07
C ASN A 23 1.17 2.59 -16.55
N SER A 24 1.26 3.75 -17.22
CA SER A 24 2.07 4.87 -16.74
C SER A 24 1.52 5.52 -15.47
N ARG A 25 0.19 5.60 -15.29
CA ARG A 25 -0.42 6.07 -14.02
C ARG A 25 -0.19 5.12 -12.86
N ILE A 26 -0.20 3.81 -13.09
CA ILE A 26 0.12 2.79 -12.08
C ILE A 26 1.59 2.91 -11.64
N GLN A 27 2.52 3.10 -12.59
CA GLN A 27 3.95 3.31 -12.27
C GLN A 27 4.20 4.60 -11.46
N ILE A 28 3.42 5.66 -11.69
CA ILE A 28 3.50 6.90 -10.90
C ILE A 28 3.05 6.66 -9.45
N LEU A 29 2.05 5.80 -9.23
CA LEU A 29 1.62 5.40 -7.89
C LEU A 29 2.66 4.54 -7.16
N ASP A 30 3.45 3.73 -7.87
CA ASP A 30 4.51 2.89 -7.29
C ASP A 30 5.74 3.68 -6.80
N HIS A 31 5.75 5.01 -6.90
CA HIS A 31 6.85 5.81 -6.35
C HIS A 31 6.90 5.70 -4.81
N PRO A 32 8.04 5.27 -4.23
CA PRO A 32 8.18 5.05 -2.77
C PRO A 32 8.08 6.31 -1.91
N ARG A 33 8.03 7.50 -2.54
CA ARG A 33 7.84 8.79 -1.87
C ARG A 33 6.37 9.15 -1.68
N MET A 34 5.44 8.47 -2.35
CA MET A 34 4.01 8.79 -2.26
C MET A 34 3.35 7.95 -1.16
N VAL A 35 3.81 8.13 0.07
CA VAL A 35 3.26 7.49 1.26
C VAL A 35 2.29 8.49 1.88
N MET A 36 0.99 8.25 1.74
CA MET A 36 -0.06 9.12 2.26
C MET A 36 -0.46 8.67 3.67
N ILE A 37 0.47 8.78 4.63
CA ILE A 37 0.13 8.55 6.04
C ILE A 37 0.32 9.85 6.80
N SER A 38 -0.77 10.31 7.42
CA SER A 38 -0.84 11.61 8.10
C SER A 38 0.07 11.72 9.33
N ALA A 39 0.45 10.60 9.94
CA ALA A 39 1.33 10.54 11.10
C ALA A 39 2.17 9.25 11.09
N PRO A 40 3.50 9.30 11.29
CA PRO A 40 4.33 8.11 11.43
C PRO A 40 3.91 7.24 12.61
N LEU A 41 4.15 5.92 12.53
CA LEU A 41 3.91 5.00 13.65
C LEU A 41 4.72 5.43 14.87
N ASN A 42 4.04 5.49 16.00
CA ASN A 42 4.59 5.70 17.33
C ASN A 42 3.94 4.68 18.31
N SER A 43 4.16 4.86 19.61
CA SER A 43 3.70 3.91 20.63
C SER A 43 2.19 3.89 20.90
N ILE A 44 1.41 4.86 20.41
CA ILE A 44 0.00 5.07 20.81
C ILE A 44 -0.97 5.29 19.64
N ASN A 45 -0.50 5.14 18.39
CA ASN A 45 -1.30 5.43 17.20
C ASN A 45 -1.46 4.23 16.28
N TRP A 46 -1.23 3.02 16.79
CA TRP A 46 -1.25 1.78 16.02
C TRP A 46 -2.56 1.59 15.27
N LEU A 47 -3.71 1.76 15.92
CA LEU A 47 -5.01 1.51 15.29
C LEU A 47 -5.26 2.42 14.08
N SER A 48 -4.91 3.70 14.20
CA SER A 48 -5.08 4.69 13.13
C SER A 48 -4.03 4.51 12.02
N TRP A 49 -2.79 4.21 12.41
CA TRP A 49 -1.68 3.97 11.49
C TRP A 49 -1.91 2.70 10.66
N SER A 50 -2.22 1.57 11.30
CA SER A 50 -2.41 0.26 10.64
C SER A 50 -3.54 0.31 9.61
N ARG A 51 -4.66 0.97 9.94
CA ARG A 51 -5.76 1.23 9.00
C ARG A 51 -5.31 2.06 7.81
N SER A 52 -4.52 3.11 8.03
CA SER A 52 -4.02 3.98 6.97
C SER A 52 -3.05 3.26 6.03
N VAL A 53 -2.15 2.45 6.57
CA VAL A 53 -1.25 1.58 5.79
C VAL A 53 -2.07 0.57 4.98
N ARG A 54 -3.03 -0.11 5.61
CA ARG A 54 -3.91 -1.08 4.94
C ARG A 54 -4.64 -0.47 3.75
N ILE A 55 -5.34 0.65 3.95
CA ILE A 55 -6.05 1.36 2.87
C ILE A 55 -5.10 1.75 1.73
N THR A 56 -3.90 2.23 2.06
CA THR A 56 -2.90 2.61 1.06
C THR A 56 -2.42 1.41 0.25
N LEU A 57 -2.19 0.27 0.89
CA LEU A 57 -1.75 -0.96 0.23
C LEU A 57 -2.87 -1.64 -0.55
N GLU A 58 -4.10 -1.63 -0.05
CA GLU A 58 -5.29 -2.14 -0.74
C GLU A 58 -5.58 -1.31 -2.00
N GLY A 59 -5.50 0.01 -1.92
CA GLY A 59 -5.64 0.90 -3.08
C GLY A 59 -4.57 0.71 -4.17
N ARG A 60 -3.52 -0.07 -3.89
CA ARG A 60 -2.43 -0.42 -4.81
C ARG A 60 -2.38 -1.90 -5.16
N ASP A 61 -3.33 -2.70 -4.68
CA ASP A 61 -3.34 -4.16 -4.84
C ASP A 61 -2.06 -4.83 -4.31
N LYS A 62 -1.52 -4.30 -3.20
CA LYS A 62 -0.28 -4.79 -2.56
C LYS A 62 -0.48 -5.31 -1.14
N PHE A 63 -1.67 -5.17 -0.56
CA PHE A 63 -1.93 -5.65 0.81
C PHE A 63 -1.74 -7.16 0.93
N GLY A 64 -1.87 -7.90 -0.18
CA GLY A 64 -1.67 -9.34 -0.22
C GLY A 64 -0.28 -9.83 0.22
N TYR A 65 0.74 -8.98 0.12
CA TYR A 65 2.11 -9.27 0.58
C TYR A 65 2.25 -9.16 2.10
N THR A 66 1.32 -8.48 2.77
CA THR A 66 1.28 -8.34 4.23
C THR A 66 0.35 -9.36 4.87
N ASP A 67 -0.82 -9.63 4.30
CA ASP A 67 -1.82 -10.58 4.83
C ASP A 67 -1.55 -12.04 4.45
N GLY A 68 -0.62 -12.27 3.52
CA GLY A 68 -0.18 -13.60 3.08
C GLY A 68 -1.01 -14.20 1.95
N THR A 69 -1.98 -13.47 1.40
CA THR A 69 -2.73 -13.92 0.22
C THR A 69 -1.84 -13.97 -1.04
N CYS A 70 -0.85 -13.09 -1.15
CA CYS A 70 0.20 -13.17 -2.18
C CYS A 70 1.34 -14.09 -1.72
N VAL A 71 1.15 -15.40 -1.90
CA VAL A 71 2.12 -16.43 -1.52
C VAL A 71 3.42 -16.32 -2.32
N LYS A 72 4.56 -16.55 -1.65
CA LYS A 72 5.86 -16.60 -2.29
C LYS A 72 5.90 -17.71 -3.37
N PRO A 73 6.23 -17.39 -4.63
CA PRO A 73 6.38 -18.38 -5.70
C PRO A 73 7.50 -19.38 -5.41
N THR A 74 7.43 -20.54 -6.07
CA THR A 74 8.47 -21.57 -5.99
C THR A 74 9.82 -21.03 -6.49
N GLU A 75 10.90 -21.48 -5.85
CA GLU A 75 12.27 -21.16 -6.28
C GLU A 75 12.48 -21.57 -7.74
N GLY A 76 13.03 -20.66 -8.55
CA GLY A 76 13.25 -20.86 -9.99
C GLY A 76 12.08 -20.48 -10.91
N SER A 77 10.93 -20.10 -10.37
CA SER A 77 9.82 -19.57 -11.18
C SER A 77 10.16 -18.20 -11.77
N ALA A 78 9.60 -17.89 -12.95
CA ALA A 78 9.76 -16.60 -13.61
C ALA A 78 9.18 -15.43 -12.77
N GLU A 79 8.17 -15.73 -11.94
CA GLU A 79 7.44 -14.75 -11.13
C GLU A 79 8.17 -14.38 -9.83
N LEU A 80 9.09 -15.22 -9.36
CA LEU A 80 9.79 -15.02 -8.08
C LEU A 80 10.56 -13.70 -8.03
N HIS A 81 11.20 -13.30 -9.12
CA HIS A 81 11.95 -12.05 -9.16
C HIS A 81 11.02 -10.84 -8.96
N GLN A 82 9.90 -10.82 -9.68
CA GLN A 82 8.90 -9.76 -9.57
C GLN A 82 8.24 -9.74 -8.19
N TRP A 83 7.97 -10.93 -7.62
CA TRP A 83 7.44 -11.05 -6.27
C TRP A 83 8.42 -10.45 -5.24
N ARG A 84 9.73 -10.77 -5.34
CA ARG A 84 10.76 -10.23 -4.43
C ARG A 84 10.89 -8.71 -4.50
N ILE A 85 10.83 -8.14 -5.71
CA ILE A 85 10.82 -6.69 -5.91
C ILE A 85 9.59 -6.08 -5.23
N THR A 86 8.42 -6.70 -5.42
CA THR A 86 7.18 -6.19 -4.85
C THR A 86 7.17 -6.28 -3.32
N ASP A 87 7.63 -7.39 -2.74
CA ASP A 87 7.81 -7.53 -1.29
C ASP A 87 8.76 -6.45 -0.72
N LEU A 88 9.90 -6.22 -1.38
CA LEU A 88 10.84 -5.17 -0.98
C LEU A 88 10.22 -3.77 -1.04
N THR A 89 9.44 -3.49 -2.08
CA THR A 89 8.72 -2.21 -2.21
C THR A 89 7.72 -2.02 -1.07
N VAL A 90 6.93 -3.05 -0.76
CA VAL A 90 5.97 -3.00 0.35
C VAL A 90 6.70 -2.80 1.69
N ARG A 91 7.81 -3.51 1.92
CA ARG A 91 8.66 -3.28 3.10
C ARG A 91 9.15 -1.84 3.18
N THR A 92 9.62 -1.29 2.08
CA THR A 92 10.09 0.10 2.01
C THR A 92 8.97 1.09 2.34
N TRP A 93 7.77 0.87 1.81
CA TRP A 93 6.62 1.72 2.12
C TRP A 93 6.24 1.66 3.59
N ILE A 94 6.17 0.46 4.18
CA ILE A 94 5.89 0.30 5.61
C ILE A 94 6.98 1.02 6.43
N SER A 95 8.25 0.75 6.18
CA SER A 95 9.36 1.37 6.92
C SER A 95 9.37 2.90 6.82
N ASN A 96 9.02 3.46 5.67
CA ASN A 96 8.93 4.92 5.47
C ASN A 96 7.78 5.57 6.26
N THR A 97 6.84 4.78 6.79
CA THR A 97 5.74 5.25 7.61
C THR A 97 5.98 5.10 9.11
N ILE A 98 7.14 4.59 9.52
CA ILE A 98 7.49 4.38 10.93
C ILE A 98 8.32 5.57 11.43
N SER A 99 8.15 5.99 12.68
CA SER A 99 8.99 7.04 13.25
C SER A 99 10.47 6.65 13.21
N LYS A 100 11.34 7.63 12.97
CA LYS A 100 12.81 7.44 12.90
C LYS A 100 13.40 6.89 14.19
N ASP A 101 12.74 7.14 15.32
CA ASP A 101 13.19 6.68 16.64
C ASP A 101 13.10 5.16 16.80
N ILE A 102 12.17 4.52 16.08
CA ILE A 102 11.86 3.09 16.24
C ILE A 102 12.07 2.27 14.96
N VAL A 103 12.17 2.91 13.78
CA VAL A 103 12.29 2.22 12.49
C VAL A 103 13.47 1.23 12.44
N ASN A 104 14.58 1.54 13.10
CA ASN A 104 15.78 0.68 13.11
C ASN A 104 15.51 -0.72 13.68
N ALA A 105 14.56 -0.88 14.59
CA ALA A 105 14.16 -2.18 15.13
C ALA A 105 13.50 -3.08 14.06
N TYR A 106 12.95 -2.47 13.02
CA TYR A 106 12.11 -3.13 12.01
C TYR A 106 12.77 -3.24 10.62
N LEU A 107 13.98 -2.71 10.44
CA LEU A 107 14.67 -2.75 9.13
C LEU A 107 15.15 -4.15 8.72
N TYR A 108 15.34 -5.06 9.69
CA TYR A 108 15.96 -6.37 9.45
C TYR A 108 14.97 -7.47 9.02
N PHE A 109 13.68 -7.16 8.95
CA PHE A 109 12.68 -8.13 8.51
C PHE A 109 12.84 -8.46 7.02
N ALA A 110 12.99 -9.76 6.74
CA ALA A 110 13.24 -10.27 5.39
C ALA A 110 12.01 -10.19 4.48
N LEU A 111 10.81 -10.18 5.04
CA LEU A 111 9.53 -10.21 4.33
C LEU A 111 8.56 -9.15 4.86
N ALA A 112 7.74 -8.58 3.98
CA ALA A 112 6.70 -7.63 4.33
C ALA A 112 5.70 -8.21 5.35
N ARG A 113 5.32 -9.48 5.18
CA ARG A 113 4.44 -10.17 6.13
C ARG A 113 5.06 -10.30 7.51
N SER A 114 6.34 -10.70 7.61
CA SER A 114 7.00 -10.83 8.91
C SER A 114 7.10 -9.49 9.63
N LEU A 115 7.42 -8.42 8.89
CA LEU A 115 7.40 -7.06 9.40
C LEU A 115 6.01 -6.67 9.92
N TRP A 116 4.96 -6.91 9.12
CA TRP A 116 3.59 -6.57 9.49
C TRP A 116 3.13 -7.30 10.76
N LEU A 117 3.38 -8.60 10.86
CA LEU A 117 2.99 -9.42 12.01
C LEU A 117 3.72 -9.00 13.28
N GLU A 118 5.00 -8.65 13.20
CA GLU A 118 5.75 -8.16 14.37
C GLU A 118 5.16 -6.85 14.88
N LEU A 119 4.86 -5.92 13.97
CA LEU A 119 4.26 -4.63 14.34
C LEU A 119 2.87 -4.82 14.96
N GLU A 120 2.08 -5.74 14.41
CA GLU A 120 0.77 -6.12 14.95
C GLU A 120 0.90 -6.73 16.34
N ALA A 121 1.76 -7.73 16.53
CA ALA A 121 1.99 -8.32 17.85
C ALA A 121 2.48 -7.30 18.89
N HIS A 122 3.40 -6.42 18.50
CA HIS A 122 4.02 -5.47 19.42
C HIS A 122 3.07 -4.33 19.84
N TYR A 123 2.31 -3.77 18.90
CA TYR A 123 1.51 -2.57 19.17
C TYR A 123 0.00 -2.81 19.34
N ASP A 124 -0.56 -3.90 18.82
CA ASP A 124 -1.98 -4.21 19.03
C ASP A 124 -2.28 -4.48 20.51
N GLU A 125 -1.34 -5.10 21.22
CA GLU A 125 -1.41 -5.31 22.67
C GLU A 125 -1.26 -4.01 23.48
N CYS A 126 -0.51 -3.03 22.99
CA CYS A 126 -0.29 -1.74 23.68
C CYS A 126 -1.46 -0.76 23.50
N ASP A 127 -2.09 -0.73 22.32
CA ASP A 127 -3.11 0.28 21.97
C ASP A 127 -4.50 -0.09 22.52
N GLY A 128 -4.81 -1.38 22.66
CA GLY A 128 -6.11 -1.86 23.16
C GLY A 128 -6.46 -1.38 24.58
N PRO A 129 -5.60 -1.60 25.59
CA PRO A 129 -5.85 -1.17 26.96
C PRO A 129 -5.80 0.36 27.13
N LEU A 130 -4.91 1.04 26.41
CA LEU A 130 -4.76 2.50 26.51
C LEU A 130 -5.94 3.25 25.91
N LEU A 131 -6.42 2.83 24.74
CA LEU A 131 -7.62 3.41 24.12
C LEU A 131 -8.86 3.18 24.97
N TYR A 132 -9.02 1.98 25.54
CA TYR A 132 -10.12 1.70 26.46
C TYR A 132 -10.03 2.58 27.72
N LYS A 133 -8.85 2.70 28.31
CA LYS A 133 -8.62 3.54 29.49
C LYS A 133 -8.95 5.01 29.24
N ILE A 134 -8.47 5.59 28.15
CA ILE A 134 -8.77 6.97 27.76
C ILE A 134 -10.28 7.15 27.53
N LYS A 135 -10.93 6.18 26.85
CA LYS A 135 -12.38 6.22 26.61
C LYS A 135 -13.20 6.13 27.90
N CYS A 136 -12.75 5.32 28.86
CA CYS A 136 -13.35 5.23 30.19
C CYS A 136 -13.16 6.52 31.01
N GLU A 137 -11.97 7.11 31.00
CA GLU A 137 -11.70 8.37 31.71
C GLU A 137 -12.61 9.50 31.18
N ILE A 138 -12.74 9.64 29.86
CA ILE A 138 -13.63 10.63 29.23
C ILE A 138 -15.11 10.38 29.61
N ASN A 139 -15.57 9.14 29.55
CA ASN A 139 -16.95 8.80 29.90
C ASN A 139 -17.24 8.93 31.40
N SER A 140 -16.22 8.85 32.26
CA SER A 140 -16.37 9.07 33.71
C SER A 140 -16.35 10.55 34.12
N MET A 141 -15.98 11.44 33.19
CA MET A 141 -15.97 12.90 33.39
C MET A 141 -17.17 13.62 32.77
N SER A 142 -18.12 12.87 32.20
CA SER A 142 -19.43 13.36 31.74
C SER A 142 -20.54 12.86 32.67
#